data_AF-A0A4R7VHQ6-F1
#
_entry.id   AF-A0A4R7VHQ6-F1
#
_cell.length_a   1.000
_cell.length_b   1.000
_cell.length_c   1.000
_cell.angle_alpha   90.00
_cell.angle_beta   90.00
_cell.angle_gamma   90.00
#
_symmetry.space_group_name_H-M   'P 1'
#
loop_
_entity.id
_entity.type
_entity.pdbx_description
1 polymer ?
#
loop_
_entity_poly.entity_id
_entity_poly.type
_entity_poly.pdbx_seq_one_letter_code
_entity_poly.pdbx_strand_id
1 'polypeptide(L)'
;MRRLLHTTLSALLAVAAATGIAATARAADATGPITGLAGKCVDVAASATANGTPVQLYTCNGTAAQQWTVVADRTVRAFGKCLDVQGGINADGTKVQLWDCNGNPQQQWTYDPARLTLVNPATGRCLDARGQSDADRTPLQVWTCNGQTNQRWTLPTGQGCQRAVPVGEHAVPVVLGGTRYDVTVYVPASAPATAPLVLNLHGTGSWGANQLYYSDMKVAADANGFLVAAPSGAMPNGDGYAWNVPGVGSYPPGSRDDVAFLDQVITTLTGSLCGDPKRVYATGYSGGGRMTSAYACARPDRVAAIAPVAGLRAGRPDPADASRPDTASCRPSVSVPVVAFHGRQDATNPYDGGGSDVWRYSVPAAQQRWAAINGCTGSPTSTTVSTHVTSTAYRCGADVVLYTVSDGGHTWPGTPRPSPGNGSTTQEINANTLMWQFFTRYTR
;
A
#
# COMPACT_ATOMS: atom_id res chain seq x y z
N MET A 1 -42.18 -57.37 46.95
CA MET A 1 -43.41 -57.51 46.14
C MET A 1 -43.54 -56.28 45.24
N ARG A 2 -43.86 -56.49 43.94
CA ARG A 2 -44.26 -55.51 42.90
C ARG A 2 -43.14 -54.54 42.43
N ARG A 3 -42.47 -54.71 41.27
CA ARG A 3 -42.88 -54.57 39.85
C ARG A 3 -43.68 -53.30 39.53
N LEU A 4 -43.11 -52.44 38.67
CA LEU A 4 -43.74 -51.53 37.66
C LEU A 4 -42.59 -50.95 36.78
N LEU A 5 -42.29 -51.50 35.58
CA LEU A 5 -42.75 -51.10 34.22
C LEU A 5 -42.33 -49.66 33.82
N HIS A 6 -41.18 -49.46 33.15
CA HIS A 6 -40.97 -49.37 31.68
C HIS A 6 -41.88 -48.40 30.91
N THR A 7 -41.29 -47.35 30.32
CA THR A 7 -41.52 -46.90 28.92
C THR A 7 -40.58 -45.73 28.58
N THR A 8 -39.54 -45.99 27.78
CA THR A 8 -38.75 -44.94 27.11
C THR A 8 -39.16 -44.88 25.65
N LEU A 9 -39.66 -43.72 25.22
CA LEU A 9 -39.99 -43.41 23.83
C LEU A 9 -38.67 -43.17 23.06
N SER A 10 -38.39 -43.99 22.04
CA SER A 10 -37.28 -43.74 21.10
C SER A 10 -37.83 -43.02 19.87
N ALA A 11 -37.41 -41.77 19.65
CA ALA A 11 -37.69 -41.02 18.43
C ALA A 11 -36.56 -41.29 17.41
N LEU A 12 -36.90 -41.83 16.23
CA LEU A 12 -35.98 -41.89 15.10
C LEU A 12 -35.87 -40.50 14.44
N LEU A 13 -34.68 -39.91 14.45
CA LEU A 13 -34.31 -38.83 13.53
C LEU A 13 -33.71 -39.46 12.26
N ALA A 14 -34.33 -39.22 11.10
CA ALA A 14 -33.75 -39.51 9.81
C ALA A 14 -32.71 -38.43 9.46
N VAL A 15 -31.47 -38.83 9.23
CA VAL A 15 -30.40 -37.94 8.73
C VAL A 15 -30.41 -38.01 7.20
N ALA A 16 -30.85 -36.94 6.54
CA ALA A 16 -30.65 -36.76 5.12
C ALA A 16 -29.21 -36.28 4.87
N ALA A 17 -28.38 -37.13 4.26
CA ALA A 17 -27.04 -36.75 3.83
C ALA A 17 -27.13 -35.92 2.54
N ALA A 18 -26.88 -34.61 2.64
CA ALA A 18 -26.66 -33.77 1.47
C ALA A 18 -25.23 -33.96 0.96
N THR A 19 -25.07 -34.65 -0.17
CA THR A 19 -23.81 -34.75 -0.90
C THR A 19 -23.53 -33.43 -1.62
N GLY A 20 -22.77 -32.55 -0.97
CA GLY A 20 -22.21 -31.36 -1.61
C GLY A 20 -21.13 -31.74 -2.63
N ILE A 21 -21.38 -31.45 -3.91
CA ILE A 21 -20.35 -31.48 -4.94
C ILE A 21 -19.38 -30.32 -4.64
N ALA A 22 -18.18 -30.64 -4.18
CA ALA A 22 -17.12 -29.67 -4.02
C ALA A 22 -16.69 -29.14 -5.40
N ALA A 23 -17.12 -27.92 -5.74
CA ALA A 23 -16.51 -27.16 -6.82
C ALA A 23 -15.03 -26.93 -6.47
N THR A 24 -14.12 -27.45 -7.29
CA THR A 24 -12.69 -27.19 -7.12
C THR A 24 -12.43 -25.70 -7.31
N ALA A 25 -12.04 -25.03 -6.23
CA ALA A 25 -11.57 -23.65 -6.29
C ALA A 25 -10.42 -23.56 -7.30
N ARG A 26 -10.58 -22.70 -8.30
CA ARG A 26 -9.54 -22.40 -9.28
C ARG A 26 -8.39 -21.72 -8.54
N ALA A 27 -7.17 -22.25 -8.62
CA ALA A 27 -6.00 -21.60 -8.05
C ALA A 27 -5.84 -20.20 -8.68
N ALA A 28 -5.77 -19.17 -7.85
CA ALA A 28 -5.63 -17.79 -8.28
C ALA A 28 -4.24 -17.54 -8.91
N ASP A 29 -4.19 -16.61 -9.87
CA ASP A 29 -2.92 -16.13 -10.44
C ASP A 29 -2.07 -15.49 -9.32
N ALA A 30 -0.79 -15.83 -9.26
CA ALA A 30 0.11 -15.40 -8.18
C ALA A 30 1.12 -14.39 -8.73
N THR A 31 1.16 -13.17 -8.18
CA THR A 31 2.12 -12.13 -8.61
C THR A 31 3.14 -11.85 -7.51
N GLY A 32 4.42 -11.85 -7.86
CA GLY A 32 5.50 -11.50 -6.96
C GLY A 32 6.88 -11.88 -7.53
N PRO A 33 7.95 -11.76 -6.72
CA PRO A 33 9.27 -12.22 -7.13
C PRO A 33 9.31 -13.74 -7.25
N ILE A 34 9.98 -14.21 -8.31
CA ILE A 34 10.49 -15.58 -8.36
C ILE A 34 11.93 -15.53 -7.87
N THR A 35 12.24 -16.20 -6.77
CA THR A 35 13.58 -16.21 -6.18
C THR A 35 14.28 -17.54 -6.41
N GLY A 36 15.60 -17.54 -6.56
CA GLY A 36 16.38 -18.74 -6.80
C GLY A 36 17.76 -18.68 -6.16
N LEU A 37 18.78 -19.03 -6.94
CA LEU A 37 20.17 -19.10 -6.51
C LEU A 37 20.59 -17.85 -5.70
N ALA A 38 21.21 -18.08 -4.54
CA ALA A 38 21.64 -17.04 -3.60
C ALA A 38 20.55 -16.05 -3.15
N GLY A 39 19.26 -16.45 -3.21
CA GLY A 39 18.13 -15.59 -2.85
C GLY A 39 17.85 -14.49 -3.86
N LYS A 40 18.44 -14.56 -5.06
CA LYS A 40 18.28 -13.57 -6.12
C LYS A 40 17.01 -13.79 -6.94
N CYS A 41 16.58 -12.74 -7.61
CA CYS A 41 15.31 -12.68 -8.32
C CYS A 41 15.50 -12.97 -9.82
N VAL A 42 14.51 -13.62 -10.42
CA VAL A 42 14.31 -13.65 -11.88
C VAL A 42 13.95 -12.23 -12.34
N ASP A 43 14.72 -11.68 -13.26
CA ASP A 43 14.73 -10.26 -13.60
C ASP A 43 14.68 -10.06 -15.13
N VAL A 44 13.84 -9.14 -15.58
CA VAL A 44 13.84 -8.68 -16.99
C VAL A 44 14.94 -7.63 -17.16
N ALA A 45 15.92 -7.94 -18.02
CA ALA A 45 17.11 -7.11 -18.16
C ALA A 45 16.78 -5.64 -18.46
N ALA A 46 17.31 -4.75 -17.62
CA ALA A 46 17.12 -3.31 -17.70
C ALA A 46 15.65 -2.83 -17.70
N SER A 47 14.71 -3.64 -17.20
CA SER A 47 13.26 -3.39 -17.31
C SER A 47 12.77 -3.16 -18.75
N ALA A 48 13.50 -3.65 -19.75
CA ALA A 48 13.15 -3.46 -21.14
C ALA A 48 11.94 -4.34 -21.52
N THR A 49 11.04 -3.80 -22.35
CA THR A 49 9.77 -4.46 -22.71
C THR A 49 9.75 -4.96 -24.16
N ALA A 50 10.86 -4.87 -24.89
CA ALA A 50 10.95 -5.36 -26.26
C ALA A 50 10.97 -6.90 -26.30
N ASN A 51 10.37 -7.50 -27.34
CA ASN A 51 10.48 -8.93 -27.58
C ASN A 51 11.96 -9.33 -27.76
N GLY A 52 12.34 -10.42 -27.10
CA GLY A 52 13.71 -10.93 -27.10
C GLY A 52 14.60 -10.38 -25.98
N THR A 53 14.07 -9.47 -25.15
CA THR A 53 14.77 -8.97 -23.95
C THR A 53 15.20 -10.16 -23.08
N PRO A 54 16.49 -10.28 -22.72
CA PRO A 54 16.97 -11.37 -21.87
C PRO A 54 16.32 -11.36 -20.49
N VAL A 55 16.05 -12.55 -19.96
CA VAL A 55 15.76 -12.75 -18.54
C VAL A 55 17.05 -13.18 -17.85
N GLN A 56 17.31 -12.62 -16.67
CA GLN A 56 18.56 -12.78 -15.95
C GLN A 56 18.32 -13.00 -14.46
N LEU A 57 19.35 -13.41 -13.73
CA LEU A 57 19.39 -13.39 -12.28
C LEU A 57 19.90 -12.03 -11.82
N TYR A 58 19.23 -11.41 -10.84
CA TYR A 58 19.63 -10.12 -10.30
C TYR A 58 19.27 -10.02 -8.81
N THR A 59 20.05 -9.23 -8.06
CA THR A 59 19.75 -8.88 -6.67
C THR A 59 18.32 -8.36 -6.55
N CYS A 60 17.53 -8.92 -5.64
CA CYS A 60 16.14 -8.51 -5.47
C CYS A 60 16.07 -7.02 -5.07
N ASN A 61 15.39 -6.22 -5.87
CA ASN A 61 15.35 -4.75 -5.77
C ASN A 61 13.91 -4.19 -5.78
N GLY A 62 12.89 -5.05 -5.85
CA GLY A 62 11.49 -4.67 -5.77
C GLY A 62 10.92 -3.97 -7.01
N THR A 63 11.72 -3.79 -8.07
CA THR A 63 11.27 -3.16 -9.31
C THR A 63 10.28 -4.04 -10.07
N ALA A 64 9.56 -3.45 -11.03
CA ALA A 64 8.64 -4.17 -11.90
C ALA A 64 9.31 -5.28 -12.74
N ALA A 65 10.63 -5.16 -13.00
CA ALA A 65 11.40 -6.18 -13.72
C ALA A 65 11.47 -7.53 -12.98
N GLN A 66 11.16 -7.55 -11.69
CA GLN A 66 11.20 -8.75 -10.83
C GLN A 66 9.80 -9.18 -10.39
N GLN A 67 8.75 -8.55 -10.91
CA GLN A 67 7.36 -8.91 -10.61
C GLN A 67 6.83 -9.84 -11.69
N TRP A 68 6.66 -11.12 -11.34
CA TRP A 68 6.16 -12.14 -12.24
C TRP A 68 4.79 -12.64 -11.78
N THR A 69 3.86 -12.77 -12.72
CA THR A 69 2.57 -13.40 -12.50
C THR A 69 2.60 -14.84 -13.01
N VAL A 70 2.47 -15.82 -12.12
CA VAL A 70 2.24 -17.23 -12.47
C VAL A 70 0.74 -17.41 -12.68
N VAL A 71 0.35 -17.70 -13.92
CA VAL A 71 -1.05 -17.73 -14.35
C VAL A 71 -1.55 -19.18 -14.39
N ALA A 72 -2.83 -19.40 -14.11
CA ALA A 72 -3.45 -20.73 -14.15
C ALA A 72 -3.35 -21.43 -15.52
N ASP A 73 -3.13 -20.67 -16.60
CA ASP A 73 -2.89 -21.18 -17.95
C ASP A 73 -1.47 -21.69 -18.20
N ARG A 74 -0.64 -21.77 -17.14
CA ARG A 74 0.78 -22.20 -17.13
C ARG A 74 1.77 -21.23 -17.78
N THR A 75 1.35 -20.01 -18.09
CA THR A 75 2.29 -18.94 -18.45
C THR A 75 2.85 -18.25 -17.21
N VAL A 76 4.07 -17.73 -17.34
CA VAL A 76 4.74 -16.89 -16.33
C VAL A 76 4.98 -15.54 -16.95
N ARG A 77 4.41 -14.46 -16.40
CA ARG A 77 4.28 -13.18 -17.11
C ARG A 77 4.93 -12.00 -16.40
N ALA A 78 5.59 -11.12 -17.15
CA ALA A 78 6.07 -9.82 -16.69
C ALA A 78 5.79 -8.77 -17.78
N PHE A 79 5.45 -7.53 -17.40
CA PHE A 79 5.11 -6.45 -18.34
C PHE A 79 4.05 -6.83 -19.40
N GLY A 80 3.10 -7.72 -19.06
CA GLY A 80 2.09 -8.22 -20.00
C GLY A 80 2.61 -9.20 -21.06
N LYS A 81 3.86 -9.66 -20.92
CA LYS A 81 4.55 -10.61 -21.82
C LYS A 81 4.92 -11.88 -21.09
N CYS A 82 5.26 -12.93 -21.83
CA CYS A 82 5.50 -14.28 -21.33
C CYS A 82 7.00 -14.58 -21.20
N LEU A 83 7.35 -15.38 -20.20
CA LEU A 83 8.64 -16.06 -20.06
C LEU A 83 8.75 -17.10 -21.17
N ASP A 84 9.68 -16.90 -22.10
CA ASP A 84 9.74 -17.60 -23.39
C ASP A 84 11.09 -18.28 -23.58
N VAL A 85 11.08 -19.55 -23.99
CA VAL A 85 12.28 -20.24 -24.48
C VAL A 85 12.51 -19.84 -25.93
N GLN A 86 13.65 -19.20 -26.21
CA GLN A 86 13.90 -18.59 -27.52
C GLN A 86 13.67 -19.56 -28.69
N GLY A 87 12.70 -19.21 -29.54
CA GLY A 87 12.35 -19.97 -30.74
C GLY A 87 11.85 -21.39 -30.48
N GLY A 88 11.56 -21.76 -29.22
CA GLY A 88 11.28 -23.13 -28.82
C GLY A 88 12.46 -24.10 -29.03
N ILE A 89 13.69 -23.59 -29.09
CA ILE A 89 14.88 -24.40 -29.37
C ILE A 89 15.13 -25.37 -28.20
N ASN A 90 15.03 -26.67 -28.50
CA ASN A 90 15.17 -27.73 -27.51
C ASN A 90 16.64 -28.16 -27.28
N ALA A 91 17.47 -27.24 -26.82
CA ALA A 91 18.90 -27.46 -26.55
C ALA A 91 19.30 -26.88 -25.19
N ASP A 92 20.31 -27.48 -24.56
CA ASP A 92 20.91 -26.95 -23.34
C ASP A 92 21.59 -25.62 -23.65
N GLY A 93 21.31 -24.62 -22.82
CA GLY A 93 21.83 -23.26 -22.99
C GLY A 93 20.98 -22.35 -23.87
N THR A 94 19.82 -22.81 -24.35
CA THR A 94 18.88 -21.92 -25.06
C THR A 94 18.44 -20.79 -24.12
N LYS A 95 18.55 -19.56 -24.61
CA LYS A 95 18.19 -18.33 -23.88
C LYS A 95 16.72 -18.32 -23.48
N VAL A 96 16.45 -17.87 -22.25
CA VAL A 96 15.10 -17.48 -21.81
C VAL A 96 14.94 -15.95 -21.94
N GLN A 97 13.82 -15.53 -22.50
CA GLN A 97 13.57 -14.14 -22.89
C GLN A 97 12.14 -13.72 -22.58
N LEU A 98 11.89 -12.41 -22.66
CA LEU A 98 10.55 -11.85 -22.65
C LEU A 98 9.99 -11.83 -24.09
N TRP A 99 8.77 -12.33 -24.28
CA TRP A 99 8.11 -12.32 -25.59
C TRP A 99 6.60 -12.17 -25.46
N ASP A 100 5.96 -11.54 -26.45
CA ASP A 100 4.49 -11.45 -26.51
C ASP A 100 3.83 -12.83 -26.33
N CYS A 101 2.83 -12.89 -25.45
CA CYS A 101 2.10 -14.13 -25.21
C CYS A 101 1.31 -14.54 -26.45
N ASN A 102 1.65 -15.68 -27.04
CA ASN A 102 1.11 -16.18 -28.30
C ASN A 102 0.52 -17.61 -28.20
N GLY A 103 0.51 -18.18 -27.00
CA GLY A 103 -0.05 -19.51 -26.74
C GLY A 103 0.87 -20.67 -27.14
N ASN A 104 2.07 -20.39 -27.66
CA ASN A 104 2.97 -21.45 -28.09
C ASN A 104 3.53 -22.25 -26.91
N PRO A 105 3.87 -23.54 -27.11
CA PRO A 105 4.39 -24.41 -26.05
C PRO A 105 5.69 -23.91 -25.38
N GLN A 106 6.52 -23.11 -26.08
CA GLN A 106 7.74 -22.53 -25.48
C GLN A 106 7.48 -21.45 -24.40
N GLN A 107 6.23 -21.03 -24.22
CA GLN A 107 5.81 -20.06 -23.20
C GLN A 107 5.13 -20.70 -21.98
N GLN A 108 5.02 -22.03 -22.01
CA GLN A 108 4.38 -22.81 -20.96
C GLN A 108 5.42 -23.29 -19.96
N TRP A 109 5.07 -23.29 -18.67
CA TRP A 109 5.93 -23.73 -17.60
C TRP A 109 5.15 -24.53 -16.56
N THR A 110 5.66 -25.72 -16.24
CA THR A 110 5.14 -26.59 -15.18
C THR A 110 6.07 -26.49 -13.98
N TYR A 111 5.51 -26.18 -12.81
CA TYR A 111 6.28 -26.13 -11.57
C TYR A 111 6.22 -27.45 -10.81
N ASP A 112 7.37 -27.99 -10.44
CA ASP A 112 7.49 -29.11 -9.50
C ASP A 112 7.81 -28.57 -8.10
N PRO A 113 6.85 -28.53 -7.17
CA PRO A 113 7.07 -27.99 -5.83
C PRO A 113 7.94 -28.87 -4.94
N ALA A 114 8.11 -30.17 -5.25
CA ALA A 114 8.98 -31.05 -4.47
C ALA A 114 10.46 -30.82 -4.81
N ARG A 115 10.73 -30.43 -6.06
CA ARG A 115 12.09 -30.14 -6.55
C ARG A 115 12.39 -28.64 -6.65
N LEU A 116 11.37 -27.80 -6.50
CA LEU A 116 11.38 -26.37 -6.76
C LEU A 116 11.80 -26.03 -8.21
N THR A 117 11.45 -26.84 -9.21
CA THR A 117 11.91 -26.63 -10.59
C THR A 117 10.80 -26.10 -11.49
N LEU A 118 11.11 -25.12 -12.35
CA LEU A 118 10.26 -24.68 -13.45
C LEU A 118 10.66 -25.43 -14.72
N VAL A 119 9.79 -26.29 -15.24
CA VAL A 119 10.03 -27.13 -16.42
C VAL A 119 9.23 -26.59 -17.59
N ASN A 120 9.87 -26.31 -18.72
CA ASN A 120 9.15 -26.05 -19.95
C ASN A 120 8.71 -27.40 -20.57
N PRO A 121 7.41 -27.71 -20.67
CA PRO A 121 6.94 -29.04 -21.08
C PRO A 121 7.22 -29.35 -22.56
N ALA A 122 7.45 -28.34 -23.40
CA ALA A 122 7.79 -28.53 -24.81
C ALA A 122 9.23 -29.03 -25.00
N THR A 123 10.14 -28.58 -24.13
CA THR A 123 11.56 -28.95 -24.17
C THR A 123 11.93 -30.06 -23.18
N GLY A 124 11.13 -30.25 -22.13
CA GLY A 124 11.46 -31.13 -21.01
C GLY A 124 12.62 -30.61 -20.14
N ARG A 125 13.01 -29.34 -20.33
CA ARG A 125 14.17 -28.72 -19.67
C ARG A 125 13.74 -27.73 -18.59
N CYS A 126 14.63 -27.52 -17.63
CA CYS A 126 14.41 -26.67 -16.47
C CYS A 126 14.93 -25.25 -16.72
N LEU A 127 14.26 -24.25 -16.15
CA LEU A 127 14.80 -22.90 -16.01
C LEU A 127 16.09 -22.95 -15.18
N ASP A 128 17.16 -22.35 -15.68
CA ASP A 128 18.52 -22.53 -15.19
C ASP A 128 19.26 -21.19 -15.17
N ALA A 129 19.89 -20.84 -14.04
CA ALA A 129 20.86 -19.76 -13.97
C ALA A 129 22.23 -20.25 -14.45
N ARG A 130 22.71 -19.66 -15.54
CA ARG A 130 23.85 -20.19 -16.30
C ARG A 130 25.09 -20.38 -15.43
N GLY A 131 25.64 -21.59 -15.45
CA GLY A 131 26.92 -21.92 -14.81
C GLY A 131 26.92 -21.86 -13.29
N GLN A 132 25.75 -21.96 -12.65
CA GLN A 132 25.58 -21.74 -11.21
C GLN A 132 26.15 -20.40 -10.70
N SER A 133 26.19 -19.38 -11.56
CA SER A 133 26.67 -18.06 -11.14
C SER A 133 25.57 -17.29 -10.41
N ASP A 134 25.91 -16.76 -9.23
CA ASP A 134 25.08 -15.83 -8.46
C ASP A 134 25.40 -14.36 -8.78
N ALA A 135 26.26 -14.09 -9.77
CA ALA A 135 26.56 -12.74 -10.21
C ALA A 135 25.30 -12.06 -10.77
N ASP A 136 25.14 -10.78 -10.50
CA ASP A 136 24.08 -9.99 -11.13
C ASP A 136 24.25 -10.02 -12.65
N ARG A 137 23.13 -10.08 -13.37
CA ARG A 137 23.06 -10.20 -14.84
C ARG A 137 23.46 -11.58 -15.38
N THR A 138 23.55 -12.60 -14.52
CA THR A 138 23.71 -13.98 -14.99
C THR A 138 22.51 -14.35 -15.87
N PRO A 139 22.69 -14.71 -17.15
CA PRO A 139 21.56 -15.04 -18.03
C PRO A 139 20.81 -16.28 -17.56
N LEU A 140 19.49 -16.26 -17.67
CA LEU A 140 18.68 -17.46 -17.53
C LEU A 140 18.55 -18.18 -18.88
N GLN A 141 18.61 -19.50 -18.80
CA GLN A 141 18.56 -20.42 -19.92
C GLN A 141 17.65 -21.60 -19.58
N VAL A 142 17.40 -22.48 -20.55
CA VAL A 142 16.93 -23.83 -20.26
C VAL A 142 18.08 -24.83 -20.28
N TRP A 143 18.05 -25.79 -19.37
CA TRP A 143 19.05 -26.84 -19.27
C TRP A 143 18.41 -28.15 -18.82
N THR A 144 19.06 -29.28 -19.15
CA THR A 144 18.70 -30.59 -18.63
C THR A 144 18.47 -30.53 -17.11
N CYS A 145 17.29 -30.95 -16.67
CA CYS A 145 16.94 -30.92 -15.24
C CYS A 145 17.89 -31.82 -14.43
N ASN A 146 18.67 -31.23 -13.53
CA ASN A 146 19.73 -31.93 -12.79
C ASN A 146 19.65 -31.73 -11.26
N GLY A 147 18.67 -30.96 -10.78
CA GLY A 147 18.40 -30.77 -9.35
C GLY A 147 19.40 -29.87 -8.61
N GLN A 148 20.34 -29.24 -9.34
CA GLN A 148 21.28 -28.28 -8.78
C GLN A 148 20.57 -27.00 -8.33
N THR A 149 21.21 -26.24 -7.45
CA THR A 149 20.61 -25.05 -6.80
C THR A 149 20.26 -23.94 -7.79
N ASN A 150 20.96 -23.86 -8.92
CA ASN A 150 20.70 -22.90 -10.00
C ASN A 150 19.46 -23.24 -10.85
N GLN A 151 18.78 -24.35 -10.57
CA GLN A 151 17.50 -24.73 -11.17
C GLN A 151 16.35 -24.72 -10.15
N ARG A 152 16.61 -24.30 -8.92
CA ARG A 152 15.62 -24.25 -7.84
C ARG A 152 15.08 -22.83 -7.72
N TRP A 153 13.77 -22.71 -7.86
CA TRP A 153 13.01 -21.47 -7.93
C TRP A 153 11.85 -21.53 -6.95
N THR A 154 11.74 -20.54 -6.08
CA THR A 154 10.55 -20.31 -5.28
C THR A 154 9.65 -19.39 -6.09
N LEU A 155 8.51 -19.91 -6.52
CA LEU A 155 7.49 -19.11 -7.20
C LEU A 155 6.75 -18.20 -6.21
N PRO A 156 6.17 -17.08 -6.69
CA PRO A 156 5.13 -16.42 -5.93
C PRO A 156 4.02 -17.45 -5.69
N THR A 157 3.77 -17.77 -4.43
CA THR A 157 2.78 -18.78 -4.08
C THR A 157 1.38 -18.21 -4.27
N GLY A 158 0.57 -18.83 -5.14
CA GLY A 158 -0.86 -18.57 -5.31
C GLY A 158 -1.73 -19.04 -4.14
N GLN A 159 -1.15 -19.21 -2.96
CA GLN A 159 -1.91 -19.07 -1.73
C GLN A 159 -2.27 -17.59 -1.69
N GLY A 160 -3.46 -17.23 -2.16
CA GLY A 160 -4.01 -15.89 -1.93
C GLY A 160 -3.68 -15.55 -0.49
N CYS A 161 -3.00 -14.41 -0.29
CA CYS A 161 -2.33 -14.14 0.97
C CYS A 161 -3.24 -14.55 2.14
N GLN A 162 -2.71 -15.39 3.03
CA GLN A 162 -3.43 -15.75 4.23
C GLN A 162 -3.15 -14.66 5.25
N ARG A 163 -4.19 -13.90 5.58
CA ARG A 163 -4.08 -12.80 6.52
C ARG A 163 -3.61 -13.35 7.87
N ALA A 164 -2.36 -13.07 8.21
CA ALA A 164 -1.71 -13.62 9.41
C ALA A 164 -2.25 -12.98 10.71
N VAL A 165 -2.94 -11.84 10.59
CA VAL A 165 -3.52 -11.10 11.71
C VAL A 165 -5.04 -11.26 11.69
N PRO A 166 -5.66 -11.78 12.77
CA PRO A 166 -7.10 -11.94 12.85
C PRO A 166 -7.87 -10.61 12.74
N VAL A 167 -9.19 -10.70 12.58
CA VAL A 167 -10.10 -9.55 12.72
C VAL A 167 -9.88 -8.87 14.08
N GLY A 168 -9.99 -7.54 14.12
CA GLY A 168 -9.84 -6.73 15.33
C GLY A 168 -8.63 -5.81 15.30
N GLU A 169 -8.32 -5.24 16.47
CA GLU A 169 -7.17 -4.35 16.68
C GLU A 169 -5.98 -5.14 17.23
N HIS A 170 -4.81 -4.98 16.63
CA HIS A 170 -3.61 -5.75 16.94
C HIS A 170 -2.36 -4.86 16.92
N ALA A 171 -1.36 -5.24 17.70
CA ALA A 171 0.00 -4.71 17.58
C ALA A 171 0.80 -5.60 16.62
N VAL A 172 1.19 -5.06 15.47
CA VAL A 172 1.96 -5.77 14.45
C VAL A 172 3.42 -5.30 14.48
N PRO A 173 4.40 -6.19 14.66
CA PRO A 173 5.80 -5.80 14.70
C PRO A 173 6.31 -5.40 13.32
N VAL A 174 6.97 -4.25 13.25
CA VAL A 174 7.67 -3.73 12.07
C VAL A 174 9.12 -3.46 12.45
N VAL A 175 10.07 -4.02 11.71
CA VAL A 175 11.51 -3.89 12.00
C VAL A 175 12.16 -2.92 11.02
N LEU A 176 12.81 -1.88 11.52
CA LEU A 176 13.62 -0.94 10.74
C LEU A 176 15.00 -0.81 11.38
N GLY A 177 16.06 -1.05 10.60
CA GLY A 177 17.45 -0.95 11.10
C GLY A 177 17.76 -1.85 12.30
N GLY A 178 17.10 -3.01 12.40
CA GLY A 178 17.23 -3.93 13.54
C GLY A 178 16.42 -3.56 14.78
N THR A 179 15.76 -2.39 14.80
CA THR A 179 14.85 -2.00 15.88
C THR A 179 13.42 -2.40 15.55
N ARG A 180 12.74 -3.05 16.51
CA ARG A 180 11.32 -3.41 16.42
C ARG A 180 10.44 -2.25 16.88
N TYR A 181 9.41 -1.94 16.09
CA TYR A 181 8.35 -1.00 16.40
C TYR A 181 7.01 -1.71 16.30
N ASP A 182 6.18 -1.64 17.34
CA ASP A 182 4.84 -2.21 17.30
C ASP A 182 3.86 -1.18 16.69
N VAL A 183 3.23 -1.56 15.58
CA VAL A 183 2.27 -0.73 14.84
C VAL A 183 0.85 -1.16 15.19
N THR A 184 0.02 -0.21 15.61
CA THR A 184 -1.42 -0.48 15.80
C THR A 184 -2.06 -0.70 14.44
N VAL A 185 -2.70 -1.85 14.26
CA VAL A 185 -3.38 -2.27 13.04
C VAL A 185 -4.82 -2.62 13.37
N TYR A 186 -5.75 -2.25 12.50
CA TYR A 186 -7.13 -2.71 12.55
C TYR A 186 -7.50 -3.49 11.29
N VAL A 187 -8.01 -4.70 11.49
CA VAL A 187 -8.52 -5.59 10.45
C VAL A 187 -10.05 -5.69 10.62
N PRO A 188 -10.86 -5.08 9.74
CA PRO A 188 -12.31 -5.21 9.84
C PRO A 188 -12.77 -6.60 9.40
N ALA A 189 -13.90 -7.06 9.95
CA ALA A 189 -14.50 -8.34 9.55
C ALA A 189 -14.91 -8.37 8.07
N SER A 190 -15.20 -7.18 7.51
CA SER A 190 -15.57 -6.97 6.11
C SER A 190 -14.37 -6.92 5.15
N ALA A 191 -13.13 -7.05 5.64
CA ALA A 191 -11.94 -6.98 4.78
C ALA A 191 -11.93 -8.12 3.75
N PRO A 192 -11.88 -7.82 2.43
CA PRO A 192 -11.80 -8.84 1.39
C PRO A 192 -10.46 -9.58 1.43
N ALA A 193 -10.31 -10.65 0.65
CA ALA A 193 -9.09 -11.46 0.61
C ALA A 193 -7.82 -10.61 0.32
N THR A 194 -7.93 -9.64 -0.59
CA THR A 194 -6.90 -8.61 -0.82
C THR A 194 -7.53 -7.24 -0.55
N ALA A 195 -7.12 -6.61 0.55
CA ALA A 195 -7.80 -5.44 1.10
C ALA A 195 -6.99 -4.16 0.86
N PRO A 196 -7.64 -3.02 0.55
CA PRO A 196 -7.00 -1.71 0.62
C PRO A 196 -6.38 -1.46 1.98
N LEU A 197 -5.31 -0.66 2.01
CA LEU A 197 -4.63 -0.27 3.23
C LEU A 197 -4.65 1.25 3.39
N VAL A 198 -5.07 1.75 4.54
CA VAL A 198 -5.04 3.17 4.89
C VAL A 198 -4.06 3.37 6.05
N LEU A 199 -2.99 4.13 5.80
CA LEU A 199 -2.15 4.68 6.86
C LEU A 199 -2.88 5.83 7.55
N ASN A 200 -2.97 5.85 8.87
CA ASN A 200 -3.66 6.86 9.66
C ASN A 200 -2.73 7.44 10.73
N LEU A 201 -2.10 8.58 10.41
CA LEU A 201 -0.98 9.14 11.16
C LEU A 201 -1.44 10.13 12.23
N HIS A 202 -0.95 9.98 13.46
CA HIS A 202 -1.36 10.80 14.59
C HIS A 202 -0.78 12.22 14.56
N GLY A 203 -1.47 13.16 15.22
CA GLY A 203 -0.97 14.52 15.48
C GLY A 203 0.18 14.55 16.50
N THR A 204 0.94 15.65 16.53
CA THR A 204 2.04 15.84 17.50
C THR A 204 1.54 15.70 18.94
N GLY A 205 2.30 14.98 19.77
CA GLY A 205 1.95 14.72 21.18
C GLY A 205 1.02 13.53 21.39
N SER A 206 0.79 12.71 20.35
CA SER A 206 -0.11 11.55 20.37
C SER A 206 0.62 10.26 19.95
N TRP A 207 -0.11 9.18 19.72
CA TRP A 207 0.40 7.89 19.25
C TRP A 207 -0.65 7.16 18.41
N GLY A 208 -0.25 6.06 17.78
CA GLY A 208 -1.05 5.28 16.83
C GLY A 208 -2.45 4.91 17.33
N ALA A 209 -2.55 4.20 18.46
CA ALA A 209 -3.83 3.80 19.03
C ALA A 209 -4.75 4.98 19.35
N ASN A 210 -4.22 6.10 19.85
CA ASN A 210 -5.01 7.29 20.11
C ASN A 210 -5.51 7.95 18.82
N GLN A 211 -4.73 7.94 17.74
CA GLN A 211 -5.22 8.42 16.44
C GLN A 211 -6.35 7.56 15.88
N LEU A 212 -6.24 6.23 16.02
CA LEU A 212 -7.30 5.32 15.59
C LEU A 212 -8.61 5.56 16.37
N TYR A 213 -8.50 5.85 17.67
CA TYR A 213 -9.62 6.26 18.51
C TYR A 213 -10.18 7.64 18.13
N TYR A 214 -9.31 8.65 17.99
CA TYR A 214 -9.69 10.04 17.74
C TYR A 214 -10.34 10.25 16.38
N SER A 215 -9.81 9.63 15.32
CA SER A 215 -10.35 9.74 13.96
C SER A 215 -11.61 8.91 13.73
N ASP A 216 -11.93 7.98 14.63
CA ASP A 216 -13.03 7.01 14.49
C ASP A 216 -12.95 6.18 13.19
N MET A 217 -11.73 5.96 12.69
CA MET A 217 -11.49 5.31 11.39
C MET A 217 -11.92 3.84 11.34
N LYS A 218 -12.04 3.17 12.50
CA LYS A 218 -12.52 1.78 12.57
C LYS A 218 -13.92 1.62 12.01
N VAL A 219 -14.81 2.57 12.28
CA VAL A 219 -16.19 2.56 11.76
C VAL A 219 -16.19 2.64 10.23
N ALA A 220 -15.35 3.49 9.66
CA ALA A 220 -15.20 3.60 8.22
C ALA A 220 -14.57 2.34 7.61
N ALA A 221 -13.59 1.74 8.28
CA ALA A 221 -12.96 0.48 7.88
C ALA A 221 -13.96 -0.68 7.86
N ASP A 222 -14.79 -0.81 8.90
CA ASP A 222 -15.84 -1.83 8.98
C ASP A 222 -16.87 -1.66 7.87
N ALA A 223 -17.32 -0.44 7.61
CA ALA A 223 -18.31 -0.16 6.58
C ALA A 223 -17.79 -0.41 5.15
N ASN A 224 -16.47 -0.35 4.92
CA ASN A 224 -15.90 -0.29 3.58
C ASN A 224 -14.83 -1.35 3.28
N GLY A 225 -14.47 -2.20 4.24
CA GLY A 225 -13.57 -3.34 4.05
C GLY A 225 -12.12 -2.97 3.76
N PHE A 226 -11.56 -1.94 4.42
CA PHE A 226 -10.14 -1.58 4.30
C PHE A 226 -9.38 -1.78 5.61
N LEU A 227 -8.10 -2.15 5.49
CA LEU A 227 -7.18 -2.26 6.63
C LEU A 227 -6.75 -0.87 7.08
N VAL A 228 -6.57 -0.68 8.39
CA VAL A 228 -6.01 0.56 8.93
C VAL A 228 -4.69 0.25 9.62
N ALA A 229 -3.66 1.02 9.29
CA ALA A 229 -2.42 1.05 10.05
C ALA A 229 -2.28 2.42 10.70
N ALA A 230 -2.24 2.45 12.03
CA ALA A 230 -1.99 3.64 12.82
C ALA A 230 -0.63 3.51 13.52
N PRO A 231 0.49 3.74 12.81
CA PRO A 231 1.81 3.74 13.42
C PRO A 231 2.01 4.95 14.34
N SER A 232 2.92 4.81 15.31
CA SER A 232 3.41 5.92 16.13
C SER A 232 4.70 6.50 15.55
N GLY A 233 4.85 7.82 15.61
CA GLY A 233 6.13 8.51 15.53
C GLY A 233 7.07 8.03 16.64
N ALA A 234 8.35 8.35 16.52
CA ALA A 234 9.37 7.87 17.47
C ALA A 234 10.01 8.98 18.30
N MET A 235 9.79 10.25 17.97
CA MET A 235 10.38 11.36 18.73
C MET A 235 9.49 11.69 19.92
N PRO A 236 9.98 11.61 21.17
CA PRO A 236 9.19 11.96 22.35
C PRO A 236 8.68 13.41 22.28
N ASN A 237 7.41 13.62 22.61
CA ASN A 237 6.79 14.94 22.67
C ASN A 237 5.64 14.94 23.68
N GLY A 238 5.86 15.59 24.84
CA GLY A 238 4.93 15.47 25.97
C GLY A 238 4.74 14.00 26.37
N ASP A 239 3.49 13.58 26.54
CA ASP A 239 3.12 12.20 26.85
C ASP A 239 3.06 11.27 25.63
N GLY A 240 3.32 11.79 24.43
CA GLY A 240 3.25 11.05 23.19
C GLY A 240 4.46 11.29 22.30
N TYR A 241 4.22 11.31 20.99
CA TYR A 241 5.27 11.35 19.99
C TYR A 241 5.03 12.42 18.92
N ALA A 242 6.11 12.77 18.23
CA ALA A 242 6.12 13.55 17.01
C ALA A 242 6.74 12.75 15.86
N TRP A 243 6.40 13.14 14.64
CA TRP A 243 6.99 12.64 13.40
C TRP A 243 8.21 13.46 13.03
N ASN A 244 9.27 12.78 12.57
CA ASN A 244 10.40 13.37 11.85
C ASN A 244 9.93 13.67 10.43
N VAL A 245 9.31 14.84 10.25
CA VAL A 245 8.73 15.25 8.97
C VAL A 245 9.81 15.94 8.14
N PRO A 246 10.17 15.42 6.94
CA PRO A 246 11.16 16.06 6.09
C PRO A 246 10.91 17.55 5.86
N GLY A 247 11.90 18.38 6.18
CA GLY A 247 11.85 19.83 5.96
C GLY A 247 11.08 20.64 7.02
N VAL A 248 10.67 20.04 8.13
CA VAL A 248 9.93 20.70 9.22
C VAL A 248 10.80 20.76 10.48
N GLY A 249 11.29 21.93 10.88
CA GLY A 249 12.08 22.07 12.12
C GLY A 249 13.47 21.41 12.09
N SER A 250 14.17 21.45 13.22
CA SER A 250 15.47 20.79 13.43
C SER A 250 15.26 19.62 14.39
N TYR A 251 15.65 18.42 13.96
CA TYR A 251 15.46 17.20 14.75
C TYR A 251 16.77 16.69 15.34
N PRO A 252 16.73 16.02 16.51
CA PRO A 252 17.93 15.46 17.12
C PRO A 252 18.66 14.49 16.17
N PRO A 253 20.00 14.52 16.12
CA PRO A 253 20.78 13.50 15.43
C PRO A 253 20.38 12.10 15.88
N GLY A 254 20.24 11.17 14.93
CA GLY A 254 19.79 9.80 15.22
C GLY A 254 18.27 9.62 15.33
N SER A 255 17.47 10.67 15.10
CA SER A 255 16.01 10.52 14.96
C SER A 255 15.68 9.51 13.85
N ARG A 256 14.67 8.66 14.09
CA ARG A 256 14.21 7.67 13.12
C ARG A 256 13.83 8.36 11.80
N ASP A 257 14.25 7.78 10.69
CA ASP A 257 13.71 8.15 9.38
C ASP A 257 12.27 7.64 9.28
N ASP A 258 11.30 8.54 9.50
CA ASP A 258 9.89 8.20 9.46
C ASP A 258 9.39 7.93 8.03
N VAL A 259 10.07 8.41 6.99
CA VAL A 259 9.75 8.04 5.61
C VAL A 259 10.11 6.57 5.37
N ALA A 260 11.33 6.17 5.74
CA ALA A 260 11.76 4.78 5.66
C ALA A 260 10.92 3.86 6.54
N PHE A 261 10.53 4.32 7.73
CA PHE A 261 9.64 3.57 8.61
C PHE A 261 8.27 3.34 7.99
N LEU A 262 7.60 4.37 7.49
CA LEU A 262 6.29 4.22 6.85
C LEU A 262 6.36 3.33 5.60
N ASP A 263 7.48 3.38 4.86
CA ASP A 263 7.71 2.44 3.76
C ASP A 263 7.75 0.99 4.23
N GLN A 264 8.46 0.74 5.33
CA GLN A 264 8.54 -0.58 5.95
C GLN A 264 7.20 -1.03 6.53
N VAL A 265 6.38 -0.12 7.08
CA VAL A 265 5.00 -0.42 7.50
C VAL A 265 4.19 -0.92 6.31
N ILE A 266 4.19 -0.21 5.17
CA ILE A 266 3.46 -0.66 3.97
C ILE A 266 3.99 -2.01 3.50
N THR A 267 5.30 -2.19 3.43
CA THR A 267 5.92 -3.46 2.99
C THR A 267 5.50 -4.62 3.89
N THR A 268 5.61 -4.45 5.21
CA THR A 268 5.23 -5.49 6.17
C THR A 268 3.75 -5.82 6.08
N LEU A 269 2.87 -4.82 6.03
CA LEU A 269 1.43 -5.03 6.07
C LEU A 269 0.83 -5.51 4.74
N THR A 270 1.39 -5.11 3.61
CA THR A 270 0.99 -5.68 2.31
C THR A 270 1.32 -7.19 2.26
N GLY A 271 2.45 -7.60 2.84
CA GLY A 271 2.83 -9.00 2.98
C GLY A 271 2.02 -9.78 4.02
N SER A 272 1.88 -9.27 5.25
CA SER A 272 1.29 -10.02 6.37
C SER A 272 -0.24 -9.91 6.47
N LEU A 273 -0.83 -8.82 5.96
CA LEU A 273 -2.27 -8.57 6.04
C LEU A 273 -3.02 -8.75 4.72
N CYS A 274 -2.30 -9.08 3.64
CA CYS A 274 -2.86 -9.14 2.30
C CYS A 274 -3.35 -7.76 1.85
N GLY A 275 -2.60 -6.74 2.24
CA GLY A 275 -2.82 -5.38 1.77
C GLY A 275 -2.53 -5.32 0.27
N ASP A 276 -3.48 -4.77 -0.48
CA ASP A 276 -3.31 -4.53 -1.91
C ASP A 276 -2.28 -3.42 -2.12
N PRO A 277 -1.10 -3.71 -2.70
CA PRO A 277 -0.09 -2.70 -2.90
C PRO A 277 -0.61 -1.56 -3.77
N LYS A 278 -1.51 -1.80 -4.73
CA LYS A 278 -2.02 -0.75 -5.63
C LYS A 278 -3.06 0.15 -4.98
N ARG A 279 -3.67 -0.29 -3.86
CA ARG A 279 -4.69 0.46 -3.10
C ARG A 279 -4.19 0.76 -1.68
N VAL A 280 -3.01 1.37 -1.60
CA VAL A 280 -2.48 1.95 -0.37
C VAL A 280 -2.75 3.44 -0.37
N TYR A 281 -3.35 3.95 0.70
CA TYR A 281 -3.67 5.36 0.89
C TYR A 281 -3.07 5.86 2.20
N ALA A 282 -2.89 7.17 2.34
CA ALA A 282 -2.41 7.75 3.59
C ALA A 282 -3.24 8.96 4.00
N THR A 283 -3.56 9.03 5.28
CA THR A 283 -4.19 10.16 5.96
C THR A 283 -3.45 10.43 7.26
N GLY A 284 -3.68 11.61 7.82
CA GLY A 284 -3.13 11.97 9.10
C GLY A 284 -3.66 13.30 9.61
N TYR A 285 -3.64 13.46 10.92
CA TYR A 285 -4.11 14.65 11.61
C TYR A 285 -2.94 15.55 11.99
N SER A 286 -3.03 16.86 11.74
CA SER A 286 -2.05 17.86 12.21
C SER A 286 -0.61 17.50 11.82
N GLY A 287 0.28 17.20 12.78
CA GLY A 287 1.63 16.68 12.52
C GLY A 287 1.67 15.42 11.65
N GLY A 288 0.70 14.51 11.82
CA GLY A 288 0.49 13.36 10.95
C GLY A 288 0.05 13.75 9.55
N GLY A 289 -0.76 14.81 9.39
CA GLY A 289 -1.13 15.33 8.06
C GLY A 289 0.06 15.95 7.32
N ARG A 290 0.96 16.62 8.06
CA ARG A 290 2.24 17.08 7.51
C ARG A 290 3.11 15.89 7.08
N MET A 291 3.19 14.85 7.91
CA MET A 291 3.91 13.63 7.57
C MET A 291 3.30 12.90 6.35
N THR A 292 1.98 12.82 6.24
CA THR A 292 1.28 12.27 5.07
C THR A 292 1.69 13.01 3.79
N SER A 293 1.73 14.34 3.84
CA SER A 293 2.16 15.17 2.72
C SER A 293 3.62 14.91 2.35
N ALA A 294 4.51 14.89 3.34
CA ALA A 294 5.94 14.68 3.13
C ALA A 294 6.26 13.26 2.62
N TYR A 295 5.55 12.26 3.13
CA TYR A 295 5.66 10.87 2.67
C TYR A 295 5.26 10.75 1.19
N ALA A 296 4.16 11.36 0.77
CA ALA A 296 3.76 11.38 -0.63
C ALA A 296 4.75 12.12 -1.54
N CYS A 297 5.40 13.17 -1.06
CA CYS A 297 6.47 13.84 -1.81
C CYS A 297 7.69 12.92 -2.00
N ALA A 298 8.06 12.14 -0.98
CA ALA A 298 9.25 11.30 -0.98
C ALA A 298 9.03 9.95 -1.67
N ARG A 299 7.85 9.35 -1.49
CA ARG A 299 7.47 8.00 -1.96
C ARG A 299 6.12 8.02 -2.69
N PRO A 300 5.98 8.83 -3.76
CA PRO A 300 4.74 8.91 -4.51
C PRO A 300 4.39 7.58 -5.19
N ASP A 301 5.39 6.71 -5.39
CA ASP A 301 5.24 5.36 -5.90
C ASP A 301 4.57 4.40 -4.90
N ARG A 302 4.34 4.78 -3.64
CA ARG A 302 3.84 3.89 -2.58
C ARG A 302 2.40 4.14 -2.16
N VAL A 303 1.81 5.28 -2.53
CA VAL A 303 0.42 5.64 -2.22
C VAL A 303 -0.37 6.00 -3.48
N ALA A 304 -1.61 5.52 -3.59
CA ALA A 304 -2.51 5.84 -4.69
C ALA A 304 -3.19 7.21 -4.52
N ALA A 305 -3.37 7.67 -3.28
CA ALA A 305 -3.90 8.98 -2.94
C ALA A 305 -3.60 9.30 -1.47
N ILE A 306 -3.64 10.59 -1.13
CA ILE A 306 -3.51 11.05 0.26
C ILE A 306 -4.68 11.92 0.70
N ALA A 307 -4.89 11.96 2.01
CA ALA A 307 -5.88 12.81 2.61
C ALA A 307 -5.46 13.48 3.94
N PRO A 308 -4.69 14.57 3.91
CA PRO A 308 -4.30 15.27 5.13
C PRO A 308 -5.47 16.00 5.80
N VAL A 309 -5.58 15.91 7.13
CA VAL A 309 -6.56 16.63 7.95
C VAL A 309 -5.85 17.63 8.85
N ALA A 310 -6.27 18.89 8.80
CA ALA A 310 -5.67 19.99 9.56
C ALA A 310 -4.13 20.07 9.38
N GLY A 311 -3.61 19.66 8.23
CA GLY A 311 -2.18 19.36 8.07
C GLY A 311 -1.65 19.34 6.63
N LEU A 312 -2.42 19.79 5.63
CA LEU A 312 -1.98 19.77 4.23
C LEU A 312 -0.74 20.66 4.03
N ARG A 313 0.30 20.07 3.44
CA ARG A 313 1.51 20.76 2.98
C ARG A 313 1.92 20.22 1.62
N ALA A 314 2.75 20.95 0.88
CA ALA A 314 3.25 20.56 -0.43
C ALA A 314 4.74 20.92 -0.54
N GLY A 315 5.52 20.44 0.44
CA GLY A 315 6.88 20.89 0.72
C GLY A 315 6.97 21.76 1.98
N ARG A 316 8.20 22.12 2.38
CA ARG A 316 8.45 23.08 3.46
C ARG A 316 8.17 24.52 2.99
N PRO A 317 8.04 25.51 3.89
CA PRO A 317 8.04 26.92 3.48
C PRO A 317 9.32 27.31 2.73
N ASP A 318 9.19 28.13 1.69
CA ASP A 318 10.33 28.60 0.89
C ASP A 318 11.30 29.43 1.76
N PRO A 319 12.61 29.10 1.78
CA PRO A 319 13.59 29.87 2.55
C PRO A 319 13.71 31.34 2.14
N ALA A 320 13.37 31.68 0.89
CA ALA A 320 13.41 33.05 0.38
C ALA A 320 12.06 33.78 0.55
N ASP A 321 10.94 33.06 0.55
CA ASP A 321 9.60 33.60 0.78
C ASP A 321 8.70 32.57 1.48
N ALA A 322 8.69 32.58 2.81
CA ALA A 322 7.98 31.59 3.61
C ALA A 322 6.44 31.60 3.41
N SER A 323 5.89 32.62 2.75
CA SER A 323 4.47 32.65 2.35
C SER A 323 4.14 31.67 1.21
N ARG A 324 5.15 31.03 0.62
CA ARG A 324 5.02 30.08 -0.49
C ARG A 324 5.63 28.70 -0.14
N PRO A 325 5.15 27.62 -0.78
CA PRO A 325 5.79 26.31 -0.68
C PRO A 325 7.13 26.27 -1.45
N ASP A 326 8.19 25.75 -0.82
CA ASP A 326 9.50 25.49 -1.43
C ASP A 326 9.38 24.40 -2.50
N THR A 327 9.58 24.81 -3.76
CA THR A 327 9.45 23.92 -4.90
C THR A 327 10.53 22.83 -4.97
N ALA A 328 11.66 23.01 -4.29
CA ALA A 328 12.75 22.05 -4.23
C ALA A 328 12.49 20.94 -3.22
N SER A 329 11.67 21.19 -2.22
CA SER A 329 11.43 20.27 -1.10
C SER A 329 10.36 19.20 -1.38
N CYS A 330 9.57 19.34 -2.46
CA CYS A 330 8.57 18.36 -2.86
C CYS A 330 8.47 18.29 -4.39
N ARG A 331 8.98 17.18 -4.95
CA ARG A 331 9.04 16.90 -6.39
C ARG A 331 8.76 15.41 -6.66
N PRO A 332 7.54 14.93 -6.38
CA PRO A 332 7.21 13.54 -6.64
C PRO A 332 7.36 13.22 -8.13
N SER A 333 7.82 12.00 -8.44
CA SER A 333 8.06 11.53 -9.81
C SER A 333 6.77 11.15 -10.56
N VAL A 334 5.65 11.02 -9.84
CA VAL A 334 4.32 10.77 -10.37
C VAL A 334 3.30 11.67 -9.67
N SER A 335 2.18 11.96 -10.34
CA SER A 335 1.07 12.72 -9.75
C SER A 335 0.47 11.99 -8.55
N VAL A 336 0.06 12.74 -7.52
CA VAL A 336 -0.55 12.19 -6.31
C VAL A 336 -1.91 12.84 -6.08
N PRO A 337 -3.03 12.11 -6.23
CA PRO A 337 -4.35 12.63 -5.88
C PRO A 337 -4.45 13.02 -4.40
N VAL A 338 -5.06 14.18 -4.11
CA VAL A 338 -5.16 14.73 -2.76
C VAL A 338 -6.59 15.14 -2.42
N VAL A 339 -7.08 14.76 -1.24
CA VAL A 339 -8.27 15.36 -0.62
C VAL A 339 -7.94 15.85 0.79
N ALA A 340 -8.08 17.14 1.06
CA ALA A 340 -7.73 17.72 2.35
C ALA A 340 -8.95 18.30 3.07
N PHE A 341 -8.85 18.43 4.39
CA PHE A 341 -9.89 18.97 5.26
C PHE A 341 -9.25 19.96 6.23
N HIS A 342 -9.79 21.18 6.30
CA HIS A 342 -9.21 22.22 7.15
C HIS A 342 -10.25 23.22 7.65
N GLY A 343 -10.14 23.60 8.93
CA GLY A 343 -10.97 24.61 9.56
C GLY A 343 -10.42 26.02 9.36
N ARG A 344 -11.26 27.00 9.04
CA ARG A 344 -10.83 28.42 8.92
C ARG A 344 -10.48 29.05 10.27
N GLN A 345 -11.02 28.53 11.37
CA GLN A 345 -10.75 28.99 12.73
C GLN A 345 -9.67 28.15 13.43
N ASP A 346 -8.90 27.36 12.68
CA ASP A 346 -7.77 26.61 13.19
C ASP A 346 -6.68 27.57 13.71
N ALA A 347 -6.56 27.69 15.04
CA ALA A 347 -5.56 28.55 15.68
C ALA A 347 -4.16 27.91 15.78
N THR A 348 -4.05 26.60 15.56
CA THR A 348 -2.79 25.85 15.68
C THR A 348 -2.05 25.86 14.35
N ASN A 349 -2.79 25.55 13.29
CA ASN A 349 -2.37 25.50 11.91
C ASN A 349 -3.28 26.45 11.10
N PRO A 350 -3.08 27.79 11.19
CA PRO A 350 -3.91 28.78 10.52
C PRO A 350 -4.16 28.51 9.04
N TYR A 351 -5.44 28.55 8.64
CA TYR A 351 -5.85 28.32 7.26
C TYR A 351 -5.17 29.27 6.27
N ASP A 352 -5.09 30.55 6.63
CA ASP A 352 -4.48 31.61 5.81
C ASP A 352 -2.94 31.65 5.92
N GLY A 353 -2.32 30.76 6.69
CA GLY A 353 -0.89 30.78 6.97
C GLY A 353 -0.52 31.80 8.04
N GLY A 354 0.75 32.21 8.08
CA GLY A 354 1.29 33.12 9.09
C GLY A 354 1.49 32.50 10.48
N GLY A 355 1.41 31.18 10.58
CA GLY A 355 1.63 30.45 11.84
C GLY A 355 3.10 30.30 12.20
N SER A 356 3.42 29.18 12.84
CA SER A 356 4.80 28.81 13.19
C SER A 356 5.73 28.74 11.96
N ASP A 357 7.04 28.64 12.18
CA ASP A 357 8.04 28.57 11.10
C ASP A 357 7.81 27.41 10.11
N VAL A 358 7.12 26.37 10.54
CA VAL A 358 6.77 25.21 9.71
C VAL A 358 5.36 25.32 9.09
N TRP A 359 4.63 26.39 9.39
CA TRP A 359 3.24 26.65 8.99
C TRP A 359 3.06 28.08 8.45
N ARG A 360 4.00 28.55 7.61
CA ARG A 360 4.01 29.94 7.12
C ARG A 360 3.07 30.19 5.94
N TYR A 361 3.04 29.34 4.92
CA TYR A 361 2.13 29.48 3.79
C TYR A 361 0.72 28.94 4.08
N SER A 362 -0.28 29.43 3.33
CA SER A 362 -1.69 29.09 3.51
C SER A 362 -2.07 27.69 3.01
N VAL A 363 -3.17 27.13 3.50
CA VAL A 363 -3.71 25.85 3.03
C VAL A 363 -4.09 25.90 1.54
N PRO A 364 -4.73 26.97 1.03
CA PRO A 364 -4.92 27.15 -0.42
C PRO A 364 -3.62 27.16 -1.22
N ALA A 365 -2.54 27.75 -0.71
CA ALA A 365 -1.24 27.71 -1.40
C ALA A 365 -0.69 26.28 -1.48
N ALA A 366 -0.89 25.47 -0.44
CA ALA A 366 -0.58 24.03 -0.46
C ALA A 366 -1.39 23.30 -1.54
N GLN A 367 -2.71 23.56 -1.60
CA GLN A 367 -3.61 22.95 -2.58
C GLN A 367 -3.19 23.32 -4.01
N GLN A 368 -2.95 24.60 -4.27
CA GLN A 368 -2.52 25.08 -5.59
C GLN A 368 -1.20 24.44 -6.01
N ARG A 369 -0.27 24.26 -5.07
CA ARG A 369 1.00 23.57 -5.34
C ARG A 369 0.80 22.10 -5.70
N TRP A 370 -0.06 21.36 -4.99
CA TRP A 370 -0.41 19.99 -5.39
C TRP A 370 -1.07 19.94 -6.77
N ALA A 371 -1.93 20.90 -7.11
CA ALA A 371 -2.54 20.99 -8.42
C ALA A 371 -1.47 21.19 -9.52
N ALA A 372 -0.48 22.04 -9.26
CA ALA A 372 0.66 22.24 -10.15
C ALA A 372 1.54 20.98 -10.28
N ILE A 373 1.82 20.29 -9.17
CA ILE A 373 2.53 18.99 -9.16
C ILE A 373 1.80 17.97 -10.03
N ASN A 374 0.48 17.92 -9.94
CA ASN A 374 -0.36 16.96 -10.68
C ASN A 374 -0.64 17.37 -12.13
N GLY A 375 -0.14 18.53 -12.58
CA GLY A 375 -0.35 19.04 -13.94
C GLY A 375 -1.78 19.52 -14.21
N CYS A 376 -2.54 19.90 -13.18
CA CYS A 376 -3.86 20.50 -13.38
C CYS A 376 -3.71 21.90 -13.99
N THR A 377 -4.38 22.17 -15.12
CA THR A 377 -4.26 23.43 -15.89
C THR A 377 -5.42 24.42 -15.70
N GLY A 378 -6.56 23.96 -15.16
CA GLY A 378 -7.73 24.79 -14.93
C GLY A 378 -7.75 25.49 -13.57
N SER A 379 -8.56 26.54 -13.45
CA SER A 379 -8.92 27.13 -12.15
C SER A 379 -9.77 26.16 -11.33
N PRO A 380 -9.71 26.22 -9.99
CA PRO A 380 -10.50 25.32 -9.17
C PRO A 380 -11.98 25.69 -9.21
N THR A 381 -12.83 24.69 -9.15
CA THR A 381 -14.29 24.88 -8.99
C THR A 381 -14.64 24.85 -7.50
N SER A 382 -15.50 25.77 -7.06
CA SER A 382 -15.99 25.83 -5.69
C SER A 382 -17.45 25.37 -5.62
N THR A 383 -17.76 24.51 -4.66
CA THR A 383 -19.11 23.98 -4.42
C THR A 383 -19.44 24.07 -2.94
N THR A 384 -20.57 24.71 -2.61
CA THR A 384 -21.16 24.67 -1.26
C THR A 384 -21.64 23.24 -0.98
N VAL A 385 -21.09 22.63 0.07
CA VAL A 385 -21.45 21.27 0.52
C VAL A 385 -22.55 21.35 1.58
N SER A 386 -22.44 22.32 2.48
CA SER A 386 -23.40 22.59 3.55
C SER A 386 -23.25 24.06 4.00
N THR A 387 -23.95 24.45 5.07
CA THR A 387 -23.94 25.82 5.60
C THR A 387 -22.52 26.33 5.86
N HIS A 388 -21.68 25.52 6.51
CA HIS A 388 -20.31 25.94 6.87
C HIS A 388 -19.23 25.24 6.06
N VAL A 389 -19.58 24.34 5.14
CA VAL A 389 -18.60 23.55 4.38
C VAL A 389 -18.63 23.91 2.90
N THR A 390 -17.47 24.30 2.39
CA THR A 390 -17.23 24.51 0.95
C THR A 390 -16.14 23.56 0.48
N SER A 391 -16.34 22.94 -0.68
CA SER A 391 -15.30 22.17 -1.37
C SER A 391 -14.73 22.99 -2.53
N THR A 392 -13.40 23.05 -2.64
CA THR A 392 -12.69 23.64 -3.77
C THR A 392 -11.88 22.54 -4.45
N ALA A 393 -12.01 22.37 -5.77
CA ALA A 393 -11.41 21.24 -6.48
C ALA A 393 -10.69 21.66 -7.76
N TYR A 394 -9.43 21.26 -7.89
CA TYR A 394 -8.75 21.16 -9.18
C TYR A 394 -9.01 19.77 -9.76
N ARG A 395 -9.66 19.71 -10.92
CA ARG A 395 -10.01 18.45 -11.60
C ARG A 395 -8.99 18.15 -12.69
N CYS A 396 -8.28 17.04 -12.57
CA CYS A 396 -7.33 16.56 -13.58
C CYS A 396 -7.12 15.04 -13.45
N GLY A 397 -6.06 14.47 -14.02
CA GLY A 397 -5.77 13.03 -13.88
C GLY A 397 -5.56 12.58 -12.43
N ALA A 398 -5.13 13.52 -11.57
CA ALA A 398 -4.99 13.35 -10.13
C ALA A 398 -5.60 14.57 -9.42
N ASP A 399 -6.90 14.51 -9.09
CA ASP A 399 -7.61 15.65 -8.50
C ASP A 399 -6.98 16.13 -7.20
N VAL A 400 -7.15 17.42 -6.93
CA VAL A 400 -6.77 18.06 -5.66
C VAL A 400 -7.99 18.79 -5.09
N VAL A 401 -8.59 18.19 -4.06
CA VAL A 401 -9.82 18.65 -3.42
C VAL A 401 -9.50 19.17 -2.01
N LEU A 402 -10.10 20.30 -1.64
CA LEU A 402 -10.01 20.87 -0.29
C LEU A 402 -11.42 21.14 0.24
N TYR A 403 -11.78 20.50 1.35
CA TYR A 403 -12.94 20.85 2.15
C TYR A 403 -12.53 21.88 3.20
N THR A 404 -13.14 23.06 3.12
CA THR A 404 -12.95 24.17 4.05
C THR A 404 -14.17 24.29 4.93
N VAL A 405 -13.96 24.33 6.24
CA VAL A 405 -15.01 24.48 7.26
C VAL A 405 -14.91 25.88 7.85
N SER A 406 -15.87 26.76 7.57
CA SER A 406 -15.77 28.20 7.89
C SER A 406 -15.72 28.50 9.39
N ASP A 407 -16.38 27.68 10.20
CA ASP A 407 -16.41 27.77 11.67
C ASP A 407 -15.57 26.67 12.35
N GLY A 408 -14.95 25.79 11.57
CA GLY A 408 -14.18 24.66 12.06
C GLY A 408 -12.83 25.09 12.62
N GLY A 409 -12.42 24.43 13.70
CA GLY A 409 -11.11 24.61 14.32
C GLY A 409 -10.06 23.61 13.84
N HIS A 410 -9.05 23.38 14.69
CA HIS A 410 -8.01 22.36 14.54
C HIS A 410 -8.56 20.98 14.91
N THR A 411 -9.47 20.42 14.11
CA THR A 411 -10.22 19.21 14.50
C THR A 411 -10.36 18.23 13.33
N TRP A 412 -10.84 17.01 13.62
CA TRP A 412 -11.17 16.00 12.61
C TRP A 412 -12.67 16.05 12.25
N PRO A 413 -13.08 16.48 11.04
CA PRO A 413 -14.50 16.62 10.72
C PRO A 413 -15.30 15.32 10.87
N GLY A 414 -16.40 15.39 11.59
CA GLY A 414 -17.30 14.27 11.87
C GLY A 414 -16.80 13.27 12.91
N THR A 415 -15.71 13.57 13.63
CA THR A 415 -15.36 12.74 14.80
C THR A 415 -16.37 12.97 15.93
N PRO A 416 -16.85 11.90 16.60
CA PRO A 416 -17.64 12.04 17.83
C PRO A 416 -16.76 12.35 19.05
N ARG A 417 -15.43 12.37 18.89
CA ARG A 417 -14.48 12.53 20.00
C ARG A 417 -14.26 14.02 20.30
N PRO A 418 -14.40 14.45 21.57
CA PRO A 418 -14.15 15.84 21.93
C PRO A 418 -12.69 16.21 21.69
N SER A 419 -12.45 17.47 21.31
CA SER A 419 -11.10 18.03 21.17
C SER A 419 -11.06 19.40 21.87
N PRO A 420 -11.07 19.43 23.22
CA PRO A 420 -11.14 20.68 23.97
C PRO A 420 -9.98 21.61 23.62
N GLY A 421 -10.27 22.90 23.46
CA GLY A 421 -9.26 23.92 23.14
C GLY A 421 -8.86 24.02 21.66
N ASN A 422 -9.34 23.11 20.80
CA ASN A 422 -9.01 23.10 19.38
C ASN A 422 -10.08 23.76 18.48
N GLY A 423 -11.08 24.44 19.05
CA GLY A 423 -12.18 25.05 18.30
C GLY A 423 -13.29 24.07 17.93
N SER A 424 -14.18 24.47 17.01
CA SER A 424 -15.37 23.68 16.65
C SER A 424 -15.02 22.44 15.83
N THR A 425 -15.66 21.31 16.13
CA THR A 425 -15.65 20.11 15.29
C THR A 425 -16.95 20.05 14.50
N THR A 426 -16.90 20.33 13.20
CA THR A 426 -18.09 20.21 12.35
C THR A 426 -18.59 18.77 12.29
N GLN A 427 -19.91 18.61 12.34
CA GLN A 427 -20.63 17.34 12.10
C GLN A 427 -21.40 17.37 10.77
N GLU A 428 -21.30 18.46 9.99
CA GLU A 428 -21.98 18.60 8.69
C GLU A 428 -21.37 17.67 7.62
N ILE A 429 -20.12 17.28 7.80
CA ILE A 429 -19.43 16.29 6.97
C ILE A 429 -18.69 15.29 7.85
N ASN A 430 -18.48 14.08 7.31
CA ASN A 430 -17.60 13.08 7.89
C ASN A 430 -16.37 12.91 7.01
N ALA A 431 -15.18 13.27 7.52
CA ALA A 431 -13.94 13.21 6.76
C ALA A 431 -13.66 11.78 6.26
N ASN A 432 -13.82 10.76 7.11
CA ASN A 432 -13.53 9.37 6.73
C ASN A 432 -14.36 8.90 5.52
N THR A 433 -15.64 9.30 5.48
CA THR A 433 -16.56 8.97 4.37
C THR A 433 -16.10 9.63 3.07
N LEU A 434 -15.85 10.94 3.09
CA LEU A 434 -15.44 11.70 1.91
C LEU A 434 -14.04 11.29 1.43
N MET A 435 -13.13 10.99 2.36
CA MET A 435 -11.81 10.42 2.07
C MET A 435 -11.91 9.09 1.35
N TRP A 436 -12.76 8.18 1.84
CA TRP A 436 -12.90 6.87 1.24
C TRP A 436 -13.52 6.93 -0.17
N GLN A 437 -14.55 7.76 -0.35
CA GLN A 437 -15.12 8.03 -1.68
C GLN A 437 -14.09 8.61 -2.64
N PHE A 438 -13.15 9.41 -2.15
CA PHE A 438 -12.04 9.92 -2.96
C PHE A 438 -11.01 8.82 -3.27
N PHE A 439 -10.56 8.07 -2.26
CA PHE A 439 -9.54 7.03 -2.40
C PHE A 439 -9.93 5.96 -3.41
N THR A 440 -11.17 5.47 -3.37
CA THR A 440 -11.66 4.39 -4.26
C THR A 440 -11.65 4.72 -5.75
N ARG A 441 -11.46 5.98 -6.12
CA ARG A 441 -11.30 6.41 -7.52
C ARG A 441 -9.90 6.20 -8.08
N TYR A 442 -8.92 5.89 -7.22
CA TYR A 442 -7.52 5.87 -7.59
C TYR A 442 -6.86 4.54 -7.25
N THR A 443 -5.98 4.09 -8.14
CA THR A 443 -5.09 2.96 -7.95
C THR A 443 -3.72 3.36 -8.50
N ARG A 444 -2.65 2.84 -7.89
CA ARG A 444 -1.29 3.00 -8.43
C ARG A 444 -1.10 2.22 -9.73
#